data_AF-A0A2A2PGB5-F1
#
_entry.id   AF-A0A2A2PGB5-F1
#
_cell.length_a   1.000
_cell.length_b   1.000
_cell.length_c   1.000
_cell.angle_alpha   90.00
_cell.angle_beta   90.00
_cell.angle_gamma   90.00
#
_symmetry.space_group_name_H-M   'P 1'
#
loop_
_entity.id
_entity.type
_entity.pdbx_description
1 polymer ?
#
loop_
_entity_poly.entity_id
_entity_poly.type
_entity_poly.pdbx_seq_one_letter_code
_entity_poly.pdbx_strand_id
1 'polypeptide(L)'
;MKKPTPNPPETDTPADPDPTSPYAAIDTHKLHEAADRALDYYLKPAPPIMATPYTANALFLVNPNADTESLLANACESLASATVMLGDFAALLEGTHRKTLLGIAQVVMLGELAVNKALDNVEPSA
;
A
#
# COMPACT_ATOMS: atom_id res chain seq x y z
N MET A 1 53.50 26.21 -12.50
CA MET A 1 53.48 25.24 -13.61
C MET A 1 52.66 24.03 -13.17
N LYS A 2 51.51 23.75 -13.81
CA LYS A 2 50.73 22.54 -13.52
C LYS A 2 51.33 21.37 -14.30
N LYS A 3 51.69 20.29 -13.61
CA LYS A 3 52.20 19.06 -14.22
C LYS A 3 51.07 18.41 -15.04
N PRO A 4 51.21 18.19 -16.35
CA PRO A 4 50.23 17.43 -17.11
C PRO A 4 50.31 15.97 -16.66
N THR A 5 49.22 15.42 -16.15
CA THR A 5 49.10 13.99 -15.87
C THR A 5 48.80 13.29 -17.20
N PRO A 6 49.64 12.38 -17.70
CA PRO A 6 49.32 11.60 -18.90
C PRO A 6 48.22 10.60 -18.55
N ASN A 7 47.19 10.51 -19.38
CA ASN A 7 46.23 9.40 -19.29
C ASN A 7 46.92 8.08 -19.65
N PRO A 8 46.48 6.93 -19.10
CA PRO A 8 47.03 5.63 -19.45
C PRO A 8 46.65 5.25 -20.88
N PRO A 9 47.47 4.44 -21.59
CA PRO A 9 47.12 4.00 -22.93
C PRO A 9 45.91 3.07 -22.88
N GLU A 10 44.93 3.34 -23.75
CA GLU A 10 43.81 2.43 -24.00
C GLU A 10 44.38 1.11 -24.54
N THR A 11 44.17 0.04 -23.78
CA THR A 11 44.68 -1.30 -24.12
C THR A 11 43.68 -1.97 -25.05
N ASP A 12 43.66 -1.57 -26.32
CA ASP A 12 43.01 -2.36 -27.37
C ASP A 12 43.93 -3.53 -27.73
N THR A 13 43.77 -4.64 -27.03
CA THR A 13 44.30 -5.92 -27.51
C THR A 13 43.25 -7.00 -27.24
N PRO A 14 42.72 -7.67 -28.26
CA PRO A 14 41.87 -8.84 -28.03
C PRO A 14 42.79 -9.93 -27.46
N ALA A 15 42.60 -10.26 -26.18
CA ALA A 15 43.28 -11.40 -25.58
C ALA A 15 42.76 -12.69 -26.24
N ASP A 16 43.68 -13.48 -26.77
CA ASP A 16 43.43 -14.86 -27.21
C ASP A 16 42.70 -15.62 -26.09
N PRO A 17 41.54 -16.26 -26.35
CA PRO A 17 40.83 -16.98 -25.30
C PRO A 17 41.55 -18.30 -25.01
N ASP A 18 42.22 -18.35 -23.84
CA ASP A 18 42.71 -19.60 -23.24
C ASP A 18 41.51 -20.52 -22.95
N PRO A 19 41.41 -21.69 -23.62
CA PRO A 19 40.26 -22.59 -23.51
C PRO A 19 40.19 -23.36 -22.18
N THR A 20 41.15 -23.17 -21.26
CA THR A 20 41.16 -23.83 -19.95
C THR A 20 40.73 -22.96 -18.78
N SER A 21 40.38 -21.69 -19.02
CA SER A 21 39.86 -20.81 -17.96
C SER A 21 38.38 -21.11 -17.66
N PRO A 22 38.00 -21.47 -16.42
CA PRO A 22 36.60 -21.68 -16.03
C PRO A 22 35.75 -20.40 -16.18
N TYR A 23 36.39 -19.24 -16.37
CA TYR A 23 35.76 -17.95 -16.63
C TYR A 23 35.42 -17.70 -18.11
N ALA A 24 35.94 -18.50 -19.04
CA ALA A 24 35.66 -18.34 -20.47
C ALA A 24 34.22 -18.74 -20.87
N ALA A 25 33.55 -19.53 -20.03
CA ALA A 25 32.19 -20.04 -20.29
C ALA A 25 31.07 -19.27 -19.57
N ILE A 26 31.40 -18.19 -18.84
CA ILE A 26 30.40 -17.48 -18.06
C ILE A 26 29.76 -16.39 -18.92
N ASP A 27 28.49 -16.59 -19.23
CA ASP A 27 27.64 -15.62 -19.91
C ASP A 27 27.53 -14.35 -19.05
N THR A 28 28.32 -13.34 -19.40
CA THR A 28 28.43 -12.07 -18.68
C THR A 28 27.10 -11.32 -18.63
N HIS A 29 26.22 -11.54 -19.61
CA HIS A 29 24.87 -10.98 -19.62
C HIS A 29 24.01 -11.58 -18.50
N LYS A 30 24.11 -12.90 -18.25
CA LYS A 30 23.41 -13.55 -17.13
C LYS A 30 23.91 -13.08 -15.77
N LEU A 31 25.21 -12.81 -15.64
CA LEU A 31 25.76 -12.25 -14.41
C LEU A 31 25.25 -10.83 -14.17
N HIS A 32 25.22 -10.00 -15.21
CA HIS A 32 24.69 -8.64 -15.13
C HIS A 32 23.21 -8.64 -14.73
N GLU A 33 22.39 -9.49 -15.38
CA GLU A 33 20.98 -9.65 -15.05
C GLU A 33 20.78 -10.16 -13.61
N ALA A 34 21.62 -11.11 -13.16
CA ALA A 34 21.56 -11.60 -11.79
C ALA A 34 21.93 -10.53 -10.75
N ALA A 35 22.92 -9.68 -11.07
CA ALA A 35 23.31 -8.56 -10.22
C ALA A 35 22.18 -7.52 -10.14
N ASP A 36 21.55 -7.17 -11.25
CA ASP A 36 20.44 -6.21 -11.30
C ASP A 36 19.23 -6.73 -10.51
N ARG A 37 18.89 -8.02 -10.65
CA ARG A 37 17.83 -8.65 -9.84
C ARG A 37 18.12 -8.63 -8.35
N ALA A 38 19.38 -8.87 -7.96
CA ALA A 38 19.78 -8.81 -6.55
C ALA A 38 19.72 -7.38 -6.01
N LEU A 39 20.17 -6.39 -6.80
CA LEU A 39 20.09 -4.98 -6.42
C LEU A 39 18.65 -4.50 -6.30
N ASP A 40 17.77 -4.87 -7.23
CA ASP A 40 16.34 -4.53 -7.16
C ASP A 40 15.68 -5.12 -5.90
N TYR A 41 16.01 -6.35 -5.53
CA TYR A 41 15.48 -7.00 -4.33
C TYR A 41 15.82 -6.23 -3.04
N TYR A 42 17.04 -5.71 -2.91
CA TYR A 42 17.49 -5.01 -1.70
C TYR A 42 17.24 -3.50 -1.72
N LEU A 43 17.30 -2.85 -2.88
CA LEU A 43 17.24 -1.40 -3.01
C LEU A 43 15.84 -0.88 -3.38
N LYS A 44 14.99 -1.73 -3.95
CA LYS A 44 13.58 -1.43 -4.23
C LYS A 44 12.70 -2.48 -3.57
N PRO A 45 12.71 -2.59 -2.23
CA PRO A 45 11.76 -3.47 -1.57
C PRO A 45 10.36 -2.98 -1.97
N ALA A 46 9.68 -3.74 -2.83
CA ALA A 46 8.27 -3.56 -3.06
C ALA A 46 7.64 -3.66 -1.66
N PRO A 47 7.01 -2.59 -1.15
CA PRO A 47 6.48 -2.64 0.19
C PRO A 47 5.50 -3.83 0.23
N PRO A 48 5.51 -4.64 1.30
CA PRO A 48 4.59 -5.75 1.46
C PRO A 48 3.20 -5.17 1.75
N ILE A 49 2.61 -4.54 0.74
CA ILE A 49 1.29 -3.92 0.83
C ILE A 49 0.21 -5.01 0.77
N MET A 50 0.54 -6.25 0.39
CA MET A 50 -0.46 -7.28 0.04
C MET A 50 -0.10 -8.69 0.55
N ALA A 51 -0.11 -8.97 1.86
CA ALA A 51 0.19 -10.36 2.29
C ALA A 51 -0.49 -10.91 3.55
N THR A 52 -1.41 -10.21 4.21
CA THR A 52 -2.26 -10.85 5.21
C THR A 52 -3.72 -10.60 4.88
N PRO A 53 -4.47 -11.63 4.44
CA PRO A 53 -5.93 -11.54 4.37
C PRO A 53 -6.46 -11.08 5.72
N TYR A 54 -7.35 -10.08 5.71
CA TYR A 54 -8.04 -9.67 6.92
C TYR A 54 -8.79 -10.89 7.47
N THR A 55 -8.35 -11.40 8.62
CA THR A 55 -9.09 -12.42 9.35
C THR A 55 -10.04 -11.69 10.27
N ALA A 56 -11.34 -11.80 9.99
CA ALA A 56 -12.35 -11.20 10.85
C ALA A 56 -12.23 -11.74 12.28
N ASN A 57 -12.26 -10.85 13.27
CA ASN A 57 -12.23 -11.26 14.66
C ASN A 57 -13.58 -11.91 15.01
N ALA A 58 -13.57 -13.21 15.33
CA ALA A 58 -14.77 -13.97 15.67
C ALA A 58 -15.38 -13.62 17.05
N LEU A 59 -14.73 -12.74 17.83
CA LEU A 59 -15.25 -12.27 19.13
C LEU A 59 -16.55 -11.48 18.97
N PHE A 60 -16.72 -10.77 17.85
CA PHE A 60 -17.93 -10.02 17.53
C PHE A 60 -18.55 -10.53 16.22
N LEU A 61 -19.84 -10.85 16.25
CA LEU A 61 -20.60 -11.26 15.07
C LEU A 61 -21.94 -10.52 15.01
N VAL A 62 -22.41 -10.26 13.80
CA VAL A 62 -23.76 -9.75 13.57
C VAL A 62 -24.75 -10.87 13.83
N ASN A 63 -25.83 -10.59 14.56
CA ASN A 63 -26.88 -11.56 14.84
C ASN A 63 -27.46 -12.09 13.50
N PRO A 64 -27.36 -13.40 13.20
CA PRO A 64 -27.83 -13.94 11.93
C PRO A 64 -29.35 -13.87 11.73
N ASN A 65 -30.11 -13.63 12.81
CA ASN A 65 -31.57 -13.49 12.76
C ASN A 65 -32.03 -12.03 12.66
N ALA A 66 -31.10 -11.05 12.63
CA ALA A 66 -31.46 -9.65 12.50
C ALA A 66 -31.94 -9.35 11.08
N ASP A 67 -33.01 -8.57 10.96
CA ASP A 67 -33.52 -8.11 9.68
C ASP A 67 -32.64 -6.98 9.09
N THR A 68 -32.77 -6.77 7.77
CA THR A 68 -31.93 -5.80 7.04
C THR A 68 -32.17 -4.36 7.51
N GLU A 69 -33.40 -4.01 7.89
CA GLU A 69 -33.75 -2.66 8.36
C GLU A 69 -33.02 -2.36 9.66
N SER A 70 -33.11 -3.25 10.65
CA SER A 70 -32.41 -3.14 11.93
C SER A 70 -30.89 -3.04 11.75
N LEU A 71 -30.31 -3.82 10.83
CA LEU A 71 -28.88 -3.78 10.55
C LEU A 71 -28.44 -2.45 9.93
N LEU A 72 -29.20 -1.94 8.96
CA LEU A 72 -28.92 -0.67 8.30
C LEU A 72 -29.15 0.52 9.23
N ALA A 73 -30.18 0.49 10.07
CA ALA A 73 -30.42 1.50 11.10
C ALA A 73 -29.25 1.57 12.10
N ASN A 74 -28.84 0.43 12.66
CA ASN A 74 -27.68 0.38 13.56
C ASN A 74 -26.39 0.84 12.86
N ALA A 75 -26.19 0.48 11.60
CA ALA A 75 -25.03 0.93 10.83
C ALA A 75 -25.03 2.44 10.62
N CYS A 76 -26.18 3.03 10.28
CA CYS A 76 -26.34 4.47 10.18
C CYS A 76 -25.98 5.18 11.49
N GLU A 77 -26.58 4.76 12.61
CA GLU A 77 -26.32 5.35 13.93
C GLU A 77 -24.84 5.24 14.32
N SER A 78 -24.21 4.10 14.01
CA SER A 78 -22.78 3.88 14.26
C SER A 78 -21.90 4.83 13.44
N LEU A 79 -22.23 5.03 12.16
CA LEU A 79 -21.50 5.95 11.27
C LEU A 79 -21.69 7.41 11.68
N ALA A 80 -22.92 7.81 12.03
CA ALA A 80 -23.21 9.14 12.55
C ALA A 80 -22.41 9.42 13.84
N SER A 81 -22.40 8.46 14.76
CA SER A 81 -21.59 8.54 15.98
C SER A 81 -20.09 8.67 15.67
N ALA A 82 -19.59 7.89 14.71
CA ALA A 82 -18.20 7.99 14.26
C ALA A 82 -17.87 9.36 13.66
N THR A 83 -18.76 9.94 12.84
CA THR A 83 -18.60 11.29 12.29
C THR A 83 -18.44 12.33 13.40
N VAL A 84 -19.27 12.26 14.45
CA VAL A 84 -19.18 13.17 15.62
C VAL A 84 -17.85 12.97 16.36
N MET A 85 -17.48 11.73 16.70
CA MET A 85 -16.21 11.44 17.38
C MET A 85 -14.98 11.92 16.59
N LEU A 86 -15.00 11.74 15.26
CA LEU A 86 -13.93 12.24 14.39
C LEU A 86 -13.88 13.76 14.36
N GLY A 87 -15.04 14.43 14.34
CA GLY A 87 -15.13 15.89 14.43
C GLY A 87 -14.57 16.44 15.74
N ASP A 88 -14.97 15.85 16.86
CA ASP A 88 -14.48 16.21 18.20
C ASP A 88 -12.97 16.00 18.30
N PHE A 89 -12.47 14.87 17.79
CA PHE A 89 -11.03 14.60 17.84
C PHE A 89 -10.24 15.50 16.88
N ALA A 90 -10.79 15.83 15.71
CA ALA A 90 -10.18 16.80 14.80
C ALA A 90 -10.07 18.20 15.43
N ALA A 91 -11.01 18.58 16.30
CA ALA A 91 -10.95 19.86 17.01
C ALA A 91 -9.77 19.96 17.99
N LEU A 92 -9.22 18.82 18.44
CA LEU A 92 -8.05 18.76 19.32
C LEU A 92 -6.70 18.82 18.57
N LEU A 93 -6.72 18.81 17.23
CA LEU A 93 -5.53 18.72 16.40
C LEU A 93 -5.32 19.99 15.56
N GLU A 94 -4.10 20.18 15.07
CA GLU A 94 -3.74 21.30 14.19
C GLU A 94 -3.09 20.82 12.88
N GLY A 95 -2.91 21.76 11.94
CA GLY A 95 -2.17 21.54 10.70
C GLY A 95 -2.73 20.40 9.83
N THR A 96 -1.82 19.57 9.31
CA THR A 96 -2.13 18.47 8.39
C THR A 96 -2.92 17.34 9.06
N HIS A 97 -2.64 17.01 10.32
CA HIS A 97 -3.35 15.94 11.04
C HIS A 97 -4.83 16.23 11.20
N ARG A 98 -5.19 17.48 11.56
CA ARG A 98 -6.59 17.92 11.57
C ARG A 98 -7.25 17.74 10.20
N LYS A 99 -6.55 18.13 9.13
CA LYS A 99 -7.08 18.01 7.76
C LYS A 99 -7.28 16.55 7.36
N THR A 100 -6.37 15.66 7.74
CA THR A 100 -6.52 14.22 7.53
C THR A 100 -7.76 13.69 8.24
N LEU A 101 -7.95 14.00 9.54
CA LEU A 101 -9.15 13.55 10.26
C LEU A 101 -10.44 14.09 9.67
N LEU A 102 -10.47 15.37 9.30
CA LEU A 102 -11.65 15.95 8.63
C LEU A 102 -11.94 15.26 7.29
N GLY A 103 -10.92 14.86 6.54
CA GLY A 103 -11.08 14.06 5.33
C GLY A 103 -11.68 12.68 5.63
N ILE A 104 -11.22 12.01 6.70
CA ILE A 104 -11.81 10.73 7.13
C ILE A 104 -13.26 10.91 7.56
N ALA A 105 -13.56 11.96 8.36
CA ALA A 105 -14.92 12.28 8.79
C ALA A 105 -15.85 12.51 7.58
N GLN A 106 -15.37 13.19 6.54
CA GLN A 106 -16.12 13.37 5.31
C GLN A 106 -16.43 12.04 4.62
N VAL A 107 -15.47 11.11 4.52
CA VAL A 107 -15.71 9.79 3.92
C VAL A 107 -16.73 8.98 4.73
N VAL A 108 -16.64 9.03 6.06
CA VAL A 108 -17.60 8.34 6.95
C VAL A 108 -19.01 8.92 6.79
N MET A 109 -19.15 10.25 6.75
CA MET A 109 -20.42 10.93 6.51
C MET A 109 -21.04 10.57 5.15
N LEU A 110 -20.22 10.42 4.10
CA LEU A 110 -20.72 9.95 2.79
C LEU A 110 -21.23 8.50 2.87
N GLY A 111 -20.56 7.64 3.64
CA GLY A 111 -21.03 6.29 3.95
C GLY A 111 -22.36 6.29 4.70
N GLU A 112 -22.50 7.15 5.71
CA GLU A 112 -23.74 7.33 6.47
C GLU A 112 -24.91 7.70 5.54
N LEU A 113 -24.72 8.67 4.63
CA LEU A 113 -25.74 9.05 3.64
C LEU A 113 -26.12 7.88 2.72
N ALA A 114 -25.14 7.10 2.26
CA ALA A 114 -25.41 5.95 1.41
C ALA A 114 -26.19 4.85 2.15
N VAL A 115 -25.85 4.59 3.42
CA VAL A 115 -26.55 3.62 4.27
C VAL A 115 -27.96 4.10 4.60
N ASN A 116 -28.14 5.38 4.95
CA ASN A 116 -29.47 5.98 5.12
C ASN A 116 -30.31 5.81 3.86
N LYS A 117 -29.73 6.06 2.68
CA LYS A 117 -30.46 5.86 1.43
C LYS A 117 -30.78 4.39 1.17
N ALA A 118 -29.91 3.47 1.57
CA ALA A 118 -30.18 2.03 1.48
C ALA A 118 -31.33 1.63 2.42
N LEU A 119 -31.38 2.19 3.63
CA LEU A 119 -32.46 1.99 4.60
C LEU A 119 -33.80 2.46 4.03
N ASP A 120 -33.86 3.64 3.44
CA ASP A 120 -35.07 4.16 2.76
C ASP A 120 -35.59 3.24 1.63
N ASN A 121 -34.70 2.46 1.02
CA ASN A 121 -35.06 1.56 -0.07
C ASN A 121 -35.51 0.17 0.42
N VAL A 122 -35.38 -0.12 1.72
CA VAL A 122 -35.92 -1.34 2.30
C VAL A 122 -37.44 -1.17 2.38
N GLU A 123 -38.17 -1.91 1.54
CA GLU A 123 -39.63 -1.94 1.67
C GLU A 123 -40.01 -2.63 2.99
N PRO A 124 -40.99 -2.09 3.74
CA PRO A 124 -41.47 -2.74 4.94
C PRO A 124 -42.00 -4.13 4.56
N SER A 125 -41.43 -5.17 5.17
CA SER A 125 -41.93 -6.53 4.97
C SER A 125 -43.37 -6.62 5.48
N ALA A 126 -44.30 -6.95 4.60
CA ALA A 126 -45.72 -7.14 4.91
C ALA A 126 -45.97 -8.30 5.88
#